data_AF-A0A2W4RM85-F1
#
_entry.id   AF-A0A2W4RM85-F1
#
_cell.length_a   1.000
_cell.length_b   1.000
_cell.length_c   1.000
_cell.angle_alpha   90.00
_cell.angle_beta   90.00
_cell.angle_gamma   90.00
#
_symmetry.space_group_name_H-M   'P 1'
#
loop_
_entity.id
_entity.type
_entity.pdbx_description
1 polymer ?
#
loop_
_entity_poly.entity_id
_entity_poly.type
_entity_poly.pdbx_seq_one_letter_code
_entity_poly.pdbx_strand_id
1 'polypeptide(L)'
;MLGEDDSDIQTLKVLIRQLVGDEQLPIRGKGFDGCGKLLKDGWKFLKTLPELGCTRFIIAHDADQRDTNKVKRELIDKIIKPSGVKTSICLLLVPVQEIEAWLLADIEAVSNIFKGWR
;
A
#
# COMPACT_ATOMS: atom_id res chain seq x y z
N MET A 1 -5.69 -2.84 3.42
CA MET A 1 -4.49 -2.15 2.94
C MET A 1 -4.24 -0.95 3.81
N LEU A 2 -3.00 -0.70 4.15
CA LEU A 2 -2.55 0.49 4.85
C LEU A 2 -1.58 1.19 3.91
N GLY A 3 -1.76 2.49 3.72
CA GLY A 3 -0.87 3.33 2.92
C GLY A 3 -0.48 4.56 3.72
N GLU A 4 0.52 5.27 3.25
CA GLU A 4 0.91 6.55 3.83
C GLU A 4 -0.21 7.57 3.61
N ASP A 5 -0.71 7.65 2.38
CA ASP A 5 -1.81 8.52 1.97
C ASP A 5 -2.93 7.75 1.25
N ASP A 6 -4.04 8.44 1.00
CA ASP A 6 -5.16 7.84 0.29
C ASP A 6 -4.84 7.56 -1.18
N SER A 7 -3.91 8.32 -1.77
CA SER A 7 -3.42 8.12 -3.15
C SER A 7 -2.74 6.77 -3.32
N ASP A 8 -1.89 6.34 -2.37
CA ASP A 8 -1.29 5.00 -2.34
C ASP A 8 -2.36 3.91 -2.44
N ILE A 9 -3.40 4.06 -1.62
CA ILE A 9 -4.49 3.09 -1.54
C ILE A 9 -5.27 3.03 -2.84
N GLN A 10 -5.54 4.17 -3.47
CA GLN A 10 -6.24 4.18 -4.75
C GLN A 10 -5.38 3.57 -5.86
N THR A 11 -4.10 3.92 -5.93
CA THR A 11 -3.16 3.36 -6.91
C THR A 11 -3.09 1.84 -6.78
N LEU A 12 -2.92 1.32 -5.56
CA LEU A 12 -2.89 -0.13 -5.34
C LEU A 12 -4.21 -0.81 -5.67
N LYS A 13 -5.36 -0.18 -5.41
CA LYS A 13 -6.65 -0.75 -5.81
C LYS A 13 -6.75 -0.91 -7.32
N VAL A 14 -6.35 0.11 -8.09
CA VAL A 14 -6.34 0.05 -9.56
C VAL A 14 -5.42 -1.09 -10.02
N LEU A 15 -4.18 -1.11 -9.55
CA LEU A 15 -3.19 -2.12 -9.94
C LEU A 15 -3.65 -3.54 -9.62
N ILE A 16 -4.14 -3.79 -8.39
CA ILE A 16 -4.58 -5.12 -7.98
C ILE A 16 -5.78 -5.59 -8.80
N ARG A 17 -6.76 -4.73 -9.06
CA ARG A 17 -7.94 -5.08 -9.85
C ARG A 17 -7.59 -5.40 -11.30
N GLN A 18 -6.72 -4.60 -11.90
CA GLN A 18 -6.22 -4.87 -13.26
C GLN A 18 -5.43 -6.19 -13.33
N LEU A 19 -4.53 -6.45 -12.38
CA LEU A 19 -3.74 -7.67 -12.35
C LEU A 19 -4.58 -8.93 -12.13
N VAL A 20 -5.66 -8.83 -11.34
CA VAL A 20 -6.58 -9.94 -11.08
C VAL A 20 -7.63 -10.08 -12.20
N GLY A 21 -7.91 -9.01 -12.95
CA GLY A 21 -9.00 -8.96 -13.92
C GLY A 21 -10.39 -8.88 -13.29
N ASP A 22 -10.50 -8.32 -12.07
CA ASP A 22 -11.76 -8.19 -11.32
C ASP A 22 -11.90 -6.77 -10.74
N GLU A 23 -12.68 -5.93 -11.41
CA GLU A 23 -12.98 -4.55 -10.99
C GLU A 23 -13.83 -4.48 -9.72
N GLN A 24 -14.56 -5.55 -9.39
CA GLN A 24 -15.46 -5.61 -8.22
C GLN A 24 -14.77 -6.22 -7.00
N LEU A 25 -13.49 -6.62 -7.11
CA LEU A 25 -12.74 -7.19 -6.01
C LEU A 25 -12.84 -6.28 -4.76
N PRO A 26 -13.38 -6.78 -3.64
CA PRO A 26 -13.58 -5.96 -2.44
C PRO A 26 -12.25 -5.73 -1.74
N ILE A 27 -11.71 -4.51 -1.87
CA ILE A 27 -10.46 -4.10 -1.24
C ILE A 27 -10.76 -3.02 -0.21
N ARG A 28 -10.51 -3.35 1.07
CA ARG A 28 -10.57 -2.38 2.18
C ARG A 28 -9.19 -1.75 2.37
N GLY A 29 -9.13 -0.42 2.45
CA GLY A 29 -7.88 0.29 2.69
C GLY A 29 -8.09 1.67 3.28
N LYS A 30 -7.03 2.22 3.87
CA LYS A 30 -7.01 3.54 4.50
C LYS A 30 -5.62 4.17 4.37
N GLY A 31 -5.54 5.40 3.92
CA GLY A 31 -4.37 6.28 4.05
C GLY A 31 -4.30 6.90 5.46
N PHE A 32 -3.10 7.30 5.87
CA PHE A 32 -2.84 7.78 7.21
C PHE A 32 -2.37 9.24 7.29
N ASP A 33 -2.41 10.00 6.20
CA ASP A 33 -1.96 11.41 6.15
C ASP A 33 -0.47 11.53 6.52
N GLY A 34 0.37 10.67 5.94
CA GLY A 34 1.82 10.65 6.14
C GLY A 34 2.38 9.50 7.00
N CYS A 35 3.68 9.23 6.81
CA CYS A 35 4.38 8.07 7.38
C CYS A 35 4.35 8.04 8.90
N GLY A 36 4.52 9.20 9.55
CA GLY A 36 4.54 9.29 11.01
C GLY A 36 3.22 8.83 11.65
N LYS A 37 2.10 9.14 11.00
CA LYS A 37 0.77 8.74 11.49
C LYS A 37 0.47 7.28 11.13
N LEU A 38 0.92 6.79 9.97
CA LEU A 38 0.90 5.37 9.63
C LEU A 38 1.63 4.53 10.69
N LEU A 39 2.86 4.91 11.05
CA LEU A 39 3.67 4.19 12.03
C LEU A 39 3.10 4.26 13.45
N LYS A 40 2.39 5.34 13.79
CA LYS A 40 1.78 5.53 15.13
C LYS A 40 0.47 4.77 15.29
N ASP A 41 -0.40 4.82 14.28
CA ASP A 41 -1.79 4.37 14.39
C ASP A 41 -2.15 3.19 13.47
N GLY A 42 -1.28 2.81 12.53
CA GLY A 42 -1.51 1.74 11.58
C GLY A 42 -1.84 0.40 12.24
N TRP A 43 -1.18 0.07 13.35
CA TRP A 43 -1.43 -1.19 14.08
C TRP A 43 -2.88 -1.31 14.57
N LYS A 44 -3.51 -0.19 14.98
CA LYS A 44 -4.88 -0.17 15.48
C LYS A 44 -5.85 -0.56 14.37
N PHE A 45 -5.66 0.01 13.20
CA PHE A 45 -6.48 -0.31 12.03
C PHE A 45 -6.21 -1.72 11.53
N LEU A 46 -4.95 -2.15 11.44
CA LEU A 46 -4.61 -3.52 11.03
C LEU A 46 -5.26 -4.57 11.94
N LYS A 47 -5.35 -4.29 13.25
CA LYS A 47 -6.00 -5.18 14.22
C LYS A 47 -7.49 -5.38 13.96
N THR A 48 -8.21 -4.40 13.40
CA THR A 48 -9.66 -4.52 13.17
C THR A 48 -10.01 -5.19 11.85
N LEU A 49 -9.10 -5.20 10.87
CA LEU A 49 -9.38 -5.75 9.54
C LEU A 49 -9.71 -7.26 9.52
N PRO A 50 -9.06 -8.14 10.31
CA PRO A 50 -9.48 -9.54 10.43
C PRO A 50 -10.95 -9.71 10.83
N GLU A 51 -11.44 -8.89 11.76
CA GLU A 51 -12.83 -8.91 12.23
C GLU A 51 -13.82 -8.52 11.13
N LEU A 52 -13.36 -7.78 10.11
CA LEU A 52 -14.12 -7.40 8.92
C LEU A 52 -14.01 -8.42 7.78
N GLY A 53 -13.42 -9.59 8.04
CA GLY A 53 -13.28 -10.68 7.08
C GLY A 53 -12.08 -10.59 6.15
N CYS A 54 -11.14 -9.67 6.38
CA CYS A 54 -9.91 -9.58 5.57
C CYS A 54 -8.93 -10.71 5.93
N THR A 55 -8.43 -11.43 4.92
CA THR A 55 -7.56 -12.61 5.09
C THR A 55 -6.11 -12.39 4.67
N ARG A 56 -5.83 -11.27 3.98
CA ARG A 56 -4.50 -10.84 3.52
C ARG A 56 -4.39 -9.33 3.69
N PHE A 57 -3.18 -8.87 3.98
CA PHE A 57 -2.90 -7.46 4.24
C PHE A 57 -1.74 -6.98 3.39
N ILE A 58 -1.84 -5.73 2.94
CA ILE A 58 -0.76 -5.01 2.29
C ILE A 58 -0.52 -3.75 3.12
N ILE A 59 0.74 -3.51 3.46
CA ILE A 59 1.20 -2.28 4.10
C ILE A 59 2.19 -1.64 3.13
N ALA A 60 1.77 -0.52 2.55
CA ALA A 60 2.55 0.31 1.66
C ALA A 60 3.21 1.43 2.45
N HIS A 61 4.48 1.67 2.16
CA HIS A 61 5.24 2.80 2.68
C HIS A 61 6.43 3.06 1.77
N ASP A 62 6.57 4.29 1.28
CA ASP A 62 7.69 4.67 0.42
C ASP A 62 9.01 4.69 1.19
N ALA A 63 10.10 4.30 0.51
CA ALA A 63 11.39 4.24 1.15
C ALA A 63 11.97 5.63 1.46
N ASP A 64 11.58 6.68 0.73
CA ASP A 64 12.19 8.02 0.78
C ASP A 64 13.72 7.98 0.65
N GLN A 65 14.23 7.14 -0.25
CA GLN A 65 15.68 6.87 -0.42
C GLN A 65 16.35 6.22 0.82
N ARG A 66 15.59 5.80 1.83
CA ARG A 66 16.08 5.03 2.97
C ARG A 66 16.30 3.57 2.59
N ASP A 67 17.08 2.87 3.42
CA ASP A 67 17.26 1.43 3.30
C ASP A 67 15.91 0.70 3.49
N THR A 68 15.42 0.09 2.42
CA THR A 68 14.13 -0.63 2.39
C THR A 68 14.04 -1.72 3.46
N ASN A 69 15.15 -2.35 3.85
CA ASN A 69 15.16 -3.35 4.91
C ASN A 69 14.92 -2.72 6.29
N LYS A 70 15.40 -1.49 6.53
CA LYS A 70 15.12 -0.76 7.77
C LYS A 70 13.65 -0.37 7.84
N VAL A 71 13.09 0.15 6.75
CA VAL A 71 11.66 0.48 6.66
C VAL A 71 10.79 -0.75 6.90
N LYS A 72 11.11 -1.89 6.26
CA LYS A 72 10.38 -3.16 6.51
C LYS A 72 10.42 -3.58 7.98
N ARG A 73 11.57 -3.49 8.64
CA ARG A 73 11.67 -3.79 10.09
C ARG A 73 10.82 -2.84 10.92
N GLU A 74 10.83 -1.55 10.59
CA GLU A 74 10.02 -0.55 11.27
C GLU A 74 8.52 -0.85 11.13
N LEU A 75 8.04 -1.19 9.94
CA LEU A 75 6.66 -1.62 9.71
C LEU A 75 6.30 -2.88 10.52
N ILE A 76 7.21 -3.86 10.59
CA ILE A 76 7.00 -5.07 11.41
C ILE A 76 6.87 -4.70 12.88
N ASP A 77 7.79 -3.90 13.40
CA ASP A 77 7.88 -3.60 14.83
C ASP A 77 6.80 -2.63 15.30
N LYS A 78 6.42 -1.65 14.48
CA LYS A 78 5.45 -0.61 14.83
C LYS A 78 4.02 -0.94 14.43
N ILE A 79 3.82 -1.79 13.42
CA ILE A 79 2.49 -2.09 12.87
C ILE A 79 2.11 -3.56 13.09
N ILE A 80 2.87 -4.50 12.53
CA ILE A 80 2.46 -5.91 12.50
C ILE A 80 2.48 -6.53 13.90
N LYS A 81 3.61 -6.47 14.61
CA LYS A 81 3.75 -7.05 15.96
C LYS A 81 2.66 -6.55 16.94
N PRO A 82 2.44 -5.23 17.11
CA PRO A 82 1.42 -4.72 18.03
C PRO A 82 -0.02 -4.98 17.57
N SER A 83 -0.27 -5.22 16.27
CA SER A 83 -1.62 -5.56 15.78
C SER A 83 -2.06 -6.99 16.16
N GLY A 84 -1.12 -7.89 16.46
CA GLY A 84 -1.38 -9.32 16.68
C GLY A 84 -1.63 -10.13 15.39
N VAL A 85 -1.59 -9.48 14.22
CA VAL A 85 -1.71 -10.15 12.91
C VAL A 85 -0.41 -10.89 12.58
N LYS A 86 -0.52 -12.09 11.99
CA LYS A 86 0.65 -12.88 11.59
C LYS A 86 1.38 -12.22 10.42
N THR A 87 2.71 -12.12 10.50
CA THR A 87 3.53 -11.56 9.41
C THR A 87 3.37 -12.34 8.09
N SER A 88 3.09 -13.64 8.14
CA SER A 88 2.97 -14.49 6.93
C SER A 88 1.76 -14.17 6.04
N ILE A 89 0.79 -13.39 6.53
CA ILE A 89 -0.37 -12.93 5.77
C ILE A 89 -0.30 -11.42 5.45
N CYS A 90 0.85 -10.79 5.72
CA CYS A 90 1.14 -9.40 5.43
C CYS A 90 2.19 -9.29 4.32
N LEU A 91 1.88 -8.51 3.29
CA LEU A 91 2.83 -8.04 2.30
C LEU A 91 3.32 -6.64 2.70
N LEU A 92 4.63 -6.48 2.81
CA LEU A 92 5.28 -5.18 3.00
C LEU A 92 5.73 -4.65 1.64
N LEU A 93 5.02 -3.66 1.13
CA LEU A 93 5.35 -2.99 -0.12
C LEU A 93 6.14 -1.72 0.21
N VAL A 94 7.43 -1.74 -0.09
CA VAL A 94 8.33 -0.62 0.17
C VAL A 94 9.04 -0.25 -1.14
N PRO A 95 8.42 0.57 -1.98
CA PRO A 95 9.01 1.00 -3.25
C PRO A 95 10.11 2.04 -3.00
N VAL A 96 11.03 2.16 -3.95
CA VAL A 96 12.11 3.16 -3.89
C VAL A 96 11.61 4.57 -4.26
N GLN A 97 10.62 4.63 -5.16
CA GLN A 97 9.91 5.83 -5.60
C GLN A 97 8.44 5.71 -5.18
N GLU A 98 7.67 6.79 -5.28
CA GLU A 98 6.23 6.78 -4.99
C GLU A 98 5.46 5.72 -5.80
N ILE A 99 4.46 5.09 -5.18
CA ILE A 99 3.66 4.01 -5.81
C ILE A 99 2.89 4.57 -7.02
N GLU A 100 2.44 5.81 -6.96
CA GLU A 100 1.73 6.55 -8.01
C GLU A 100 2.53 6.59 -9.30
N ALA A 101 3.87 6.66 -9.20
CA ALA A 101 4.75 6.67 -10.36
C ALA A 101 4.65 5.37 -11.17
N TRP A 102 4.18 4.27 -10.58
CA TRP A 102 4.01 3.00 -11.29
C TRP A 102 2.88 3.06 -12.32
N LEU A 103 1.85 3.90 -12.10
CA LEU A 103 0.81 4.13 -13.11
C LEU A 103 1.37 4.85 -14.33
N LEU A 104 2.37 5.71 -14.14
CA LEU A 104 3.03 6.45 -15.21
C LEU A 104 4.10 5.63 -15.93
N ALA A 105 4.53 4.50 -15.35
CA ALA A 105 5.52 3.62 -15.96
C ALA A 105 4.99 2.93 -17.22
N ASP A 106 3.67 2.78 -17.38
CA ASP A 106 3.06 2.33 -18.63
C ASP A 106 2.93 3.48 -19.63
N ILE A 107 4.05 3.76 -20.29
CA ILE A 107 4.18 4.81 -21.30
C ILE A 107 3.16 4.62 -22.44
N GLU A 108 2.76 3.40 -22.77
CA GLU A 108 1.78 3.13 -23.83
C GLU A 108 0.38 3.56 -23.36
N ALA A 109 -0.04 3.12 -22.17
CA ALA A 109 -1.30 3.54 -21.57
C ALA A 109 -1.39 5.07 -21.40
N VAL A 110 -0.31 5.69 -20.90
CA VAL A 110 -0.23 7.15 -20.76
C VAL A 110 -0.34 7.84 -22.12
N SER A 111 0.36 7.37 -23.15
CA SER A 111 0.30 7.93 -24.52
C SER A 111 -1.07 7.78 -25.18
N ASN A 112 -1.80 6.72 -24.85
CA ASN A 112 -3.15 6.48 -25.39
C ASN A 112 -4.17 7.48 -24.83
N ILE A 113 -4.03 7.85 -23.56
CA ILE A 113 -4.96 8.76 -22.88
C ILE A 113 -4.54 10.22 -23.07
N PHE A 114 -3.27 10.53 -22.82
CA PHE A 114 -2.70 11.86 -22.94
C PHE A 114 -1.98 11.96 -24.29
N LYS A 115 -2.54 12.65 -25.27
CA LYS A 115 -1.95 12.69 -26.62
C LYS A 115 -0.77 13.67 -26.79
N GLY A 116 -0.39 14.42 -25.75
CA GLY A 116 0.58 15.51 -25.84
C GLY A 116 1.52 15.68 -24.63
N TRP A 117 1.84 14.60 -23.93
CA TRP A 117 2.75 14.64 -22.77
C TRP A 117 4.24 14.46 -23.14
N ARG A 118 4.53 14.15 -24.40
CA ARG A 118 5.89 14.04 -24.95
C ARG A 118 6.34 15.32 -25.61
#